data_AF-A0A6I8NRC7-F1
#
_entry.id   AF-A0A6I8NRC7-F1
#
_cell.length_a   1.000
_cell.length_b   1.000
_cell.length_c   1.000
_cell.angle_alpha   90.00
_cell.angle_beta   90.00
_cell.angle_gamma   90.00
#
_symmetry.space_group_name_H-M   'P 1'
#
loop_
_entity.id
_entity.type
_entity.pdbx_description
1 polymer ?
#
loop_
_entity_poly.entity_id
_entity_poly.type
_entity_poly.pdbx_seq_one_letter_code
_entity_poly.pdbx_strand_id
1 'polypeptide(L)'
;MNERMNERMNERTKDCLPDSACRERKWSVGESGPGERNGRGTRKWPVGAGSGPSGLAVRGERNGRGARKWAWRAGRPRGPRSTMTNELDIFVGNTTLIDEDVYRLWLDGYSVSDAVGLRVRSGILEQTGATAGVLQSDTMDHYRTFHMLERLLHAPPKLLHQLVFQIPPSRQALLIERYYAFDEAFVREVLGKKLSKGTKKDLDDISTKTGVTLKSCRRQFDNFKRVFKVVEEMRGSLVDNIQQHFLLSDRLARDYAAIVFFANNRFETGKKKLQYLSFGDFAFCAELMIQNWTLGAVDSLVDDMDVDLDKEFLQDLKDLKVLVTDKDLLDLHKSLVCTTLRGKLSVFTEMETNFKNLSRGLVNIASKLTHTKDVRDLFVDLVEKFVEPCRSDRWPLSSVLLFHIKYVASVRSLDGFV
;
A
#
# COMPACT_ATOMS: atom_id res chain seq x y z
N MET A 1 27.00 16.70 -10.92
CA MET A 1 25.82 16.65 -10.03
C MET A 1 24.55 16.48 -10.86
N ASN A 2 24.36 17.29 -11.92
CA ASN A 2 23.31 17.07 -12.92
C ASN A 2 23.42 15.77 -13.72
N GLU A 3 24.61 15.28 -14.07
CA GLU A 3 24.76 13.98 -14.76
C GLU A 3 24.14 12.80 -13.99
N ARG A 4 24.22 12.81 -12.65
CA ARG A 4 23.59 11.77 -11.81
C ARG A 4 22.07 11.87 -11.83
N MET A 5 21.50 13.08 -11.85
CA MET A 5 20.04 13.27 -11.98
C MET A 5 19.55 12.90 -13.39
N ASN A 6 20.38 13.14 -14.40
CA ASN A 6 20.11 12.82 -15.80
C ASN A 6 20.19 11.31 -16.08
N GLU A 7 21.19 10.61 -15.56
CA GLU A 7 21.25 9.13 -15.56
C GLU A 7 20.06 8.53 -14.80
N ARG A 8 19.73 9.07 -13.60
CA ARG A 8 18.59 8.64 -12.79
C ARG A 8 17.25 8.76 -13.51
N MET A 9 17.01 9.78 -14.34
CA MET A 9 15.77 9.90 -15.11
C MET A 9 15.75 9.02 -16.38
N ASN A 10 16.91 8.74 -16.98
CA ASN A 10 17.00 8.11 -18.31
C ASN A 10 16.91 6.57 -18.26
N GLU A 11 17.34 5.95 -17.16
CA GLU A 11 17.07 4.52 -16.91
C GLU A 11 15.59 4.29 -16.54
N ARG A 12 14.98 5.20 -15.78
CA ARG A 12 13.59 5.07 -15.27
C ARG A 12 12.49 5.28 -16.32
N THR A 13 12.75 5.99 -17.42
CA THR A 13 11.71 6.25 -18.44
C THR A 13 11.59 5.15 -19.50
N LYS A 14 12.56 4.24 -19.61
CA LYS A 14 12.54 3.17 -20.63
C LYS A 14 11.59 2.03 -20.30
N ASP A 15 11.32 1.78 -19.01
CA ASP A 15 10.47 0.67 -18.55
C ASP A 15 9.00 1.09 -18.29
N CYS A 16 8.66 2.36 -18.48
CA CYS A 16 7.33 2.92 -18.19
C CYS A 16 6.36 2.96 -19.40
N LEU A 17 6.63 2.22 -20.48
CA LEU A 17 5.67 2.08 -21.58
C LEU A 17 4.70 0.92 -21.25
N PRO A 18 3.38 1.17 -21.13
CA PRO A 18 2.44 0.11 -20.84
C PRO A 18 2.30 -0.83 -22.05
N ASP A 19 2.45 -2.13 -21.78
CA ASP A 19 1.99 -3.19 -22.67
C ASP A 19 0.47 -3.04 -22.82
N SER A 20 0.04 -2.68 -24.03
CA SER A 20 -1.27 -2.11 -24.38
C SER A 20 -2.50 -3.04 -24.23
N ALA A 21 -2.43 -4.07 -23.39
CA ALA A 21 -3.40 -5.17 -23.40
C ALA A 21 -4.36 -5.25 -22.20
N CYS A 22 -4.44 -4.28 -21.28
CA CYS A 22 -5.33 -4.42 -20.11
C CYS A 22 -6.19 -3.19 -19.80
N ARG A 23 -7.48 -3.33 -20.10
CA ARG A 23 -8.67 -2.59 -19.59
C ARG A 23 -9.09 -1.31 -20.33
N GLU A 24 -9.85 -1.48 -21.40
CA GLU A 24 -10.94 -0.56 -21.72
C GLU A 24 -12.13 -0.83 -20.79
N ARG A 25 -12.45 0.12 -19.90
CA ARG A 25 -13.79 0.20 -19.27
C ARG A 25 -14.36 1.59 -19.52
N LYS A 26 -15.47 1.60 -20.27
CA LYS A 26 -16.28 2.77 -20.62
C LYS A 26 -16.74 3.52 -19.36
N TRP A 27 -16.49 4.82 -19.33
CA TRP A 27 -17.04 5.74 -18.32
C TRP A 27 -18.46 6.13 -18.71
N SER A 28 -19.42 6.00 -17.79
CA SER A 28 -20.77 6.55 -17.92
C SER A 28 -21.04 7.48 -16.73
N VAL A 29 -21.34 8.74 -17.03
CA VAL A 29 -21.57 9.82 -16.07
C VAL A 29 -23.05 9.80 -15.69
N GLY A 30 -23.35 9.67 -14.39
CA GLY A 30 -24.69 9.86 -13.82
C GLY A 30 -24.76 11.18 -13.05
N GLU A 31 -25.64 12.07 -13.48
CA GLU A 31 -26.00 13.32 -12.80
C GLU A 31 -26.89 13.05 -11.58
N SER A 32 -26.71 13.82 -10.50
CA SER A 32 -27.68 13.89 -9.40
C SER A 32 -27.74 15.30 -8.83
N GLY A 33 -28.94 15.89 -8.87
CA GLY A 33 -29.30 17.19 -8.29
C GLY A 33 -29.61 17.15 -6.78
N PRO A 34 -29.97 18.29 -6.16
CA PRO A 34 -29.70 18.54 -4.73
C PRO A 34 -30.96 18.60 -3.84
N GLY A 35 -30.75 18.32 -2.55
CA GLY A 35 -31.66 18.62 -1.42
C GLY A 35 -31.04 18.05 -0.14
N GLU A 36 -31.16 18.59 1.07
CA GLU A 36 -31.81 19.77 1.61
C GLU A 36 -31.21 19.98 3.04
N ARG A 37 -31.36 21.18 3.59
CA ARG A 37 -30.88 21.58 4.93
C ARG A 37 -31.73 21.01 6.06
N ASN A 38 -31.09 20.76 7.21
CA ASN A 38 -31.45 21.19 8.59
C ASN A 38 -30.66 20.30 9.58
N GLY A 39 -30.19 20.69 10.76
CA GLY A 39 -30.26 21.91 11.53
C GLY A 39 -29.77 21.59 12.96
N ARG A 40 -28.98 22.50 13.53
CA ARG A 40 -28.79 22.85 14.97
C ARG A 40 -28.54 21.75 16.02
N GLY A 41 -27.52 21.98 16.84
CA GLY A 41 -27.36 21.29 18.12
C GLY A 41 -26.10 21.65 18.92
N THR A 42 -25.83 22.93 19.16
CA THR A 42 -24.78 23.42 20.08
C THR A 42 -25.19 23.23 21.55
N ARG A 43 -24.33 22.61 22.37
CA ARG A 43 -24.17 22.94 23.80
C ARG A 43 -22.69 22.85 24.22
N LYS A 44 -22.31 23.77 25.11
CA LYS A 44 -20.97 24.13 25.54
C LYS A 44 -20.92 24.05 27.08
N TRP A 45 -19.84 23.42 27.61
CA TRP A 45 -19.12 23.64 28.90
C TRP A 45 -19.83 23.35 30.25
N PRO A 46 -19.13 23.28 31.43
CA PRO A 46 -17.70 23.59 31.70
C PRO A 46 -16.87 22.64 32.65
N VAL A 47 -15.54 22.80 32.59
CA VAL A 47 -14.49 22.98 33.64
C VAL A 47 -14.33 21.98 34.82
N GLY A 48 -13.06 21.61 35.10
CA GLY A 48 -12.62 21.17 36.43
C GLY A 48 -11.17 20.70 36.51
N ALA A 49 -10.25 21.59 36.92
CA ALA A 49 -8.85 21.30 37.25
C ALA A 49 -8.70 20.76 38.69
N GLY A 50 -7.65 19.98 38.96
CA GLY A 50 -7.27 19.56 40.31
C GLY A 50 -5.92 18.83 40.33
N SER A 51 -5.04 19.26 41.22
CA SER A 51 -3.58 19.09 41.23
C SER A 51 -3.06 18.34 42.47
N GLY A 52 -2.18 17.35 42.26
CA GLY A 52 -1.09 16.84 43.14
C GLY A 52 -1.44 16.24 44.53
N PRO A 53 -0.45 15.73 45.32
CA PRO A 53 0.98 15.46 45.03
C PRO A 53 1.59 14.14 45.64
N SER A 54 2.90 13.94 45.44
CA SER A 54 3.92 13.39 46.40
C SER A 54 4.49 11.95 46.27
N GLY A 55 5.85 11.86 46.30
CA GLY A 55 6.63 10.76 46.92
C GLY A 55 7.68 10.04 46.03
N LEU A 56 8.94 10.50 45.97
CA LEU A 56 10.17 9.92 46.61
C LEU A 56 10.56 8.49 46.14
N ALA A 57 11.56 8.31 45.26
CA ALA A 57 13.02 8.24 45.48
C ALA A 57 13.54 6.92 46.07
N VAL A 58 14.35 6.14 45.32
CA VAL A 58 15.54 5.40 45.81
C VAL A 58 16.55 5.19 44.65
N ARG A 59 17.82 5.40 45.00
CA ARG A 59 19.07 5.36 44.24
C ARG A 59 19.82 4.07 44.59
N GLY A 60 20.59 3.48 43.67
CA GLY A 60 21.47 2.34 43.96
C GLY A 60 22.51 2.09 42.88
N GLU A 61 23.76 2.50 43.15
CA GLU A 61 24.98 2.35 42.35
C GLU A 61 25.57 0.92 42.44
N ARG A 62 26.29 0.45 41.39
CA ARG A 62 27.76 0.23 41.43
C ARG A 62 28.35 -0.44 40.19
N ASN A 63 29.53 0.09 39.85
CA ASN A 63 30.53 -0.33 38.84
C ASN A 63 31.21 -1.67 39.12
N GLY A 64 31.79 -2.28 38.07
CA GLY A 64 32.90 -3.23 38.19
C GLY A 64 33.55 -3.57 36.84
N ARG A 65 34.75 -3.03 36.57
CA ARG A 65 35.60 -3.29 35.38
C ARG A 65 36.39 -4.59 35.55
N GLY A 66 36.77 -5.24 34.45
CA GLY A 66 37.81 -6.29 34.45
C GLY A 66 38.20 -6.77 33.05
N ALA A 67 39.13 -6.07 32.41
CA ALA A 67 39.83 -6.54 31.21
C ALA A 67 40.87 -7.62 31.57
N ARG A 68 41.08 -8.61 30.69
CA ARG A 68 42.42 -9.15 30.29
C ARG A 68 42.33 -10.40 29.39
N LYS A 69 43.07 -10.33 28.28
CA LYS A 69 43.94 -11.32 27.62
C LYS A 69 43.59 -11.71 26.18
N TRP A 70 44.32 -11.06 25.28
CA TRP A 70 44.66 -11.55 23.95
C TRP A 70 45.70 -12.67 24.08
N ALA A 71 45.42 -13.84 23.52
CA ALA A 71 46.40 -14.90 23.31
C ALA A 71 46.17 -15.53 21.93
N TRP A 72 47.05 -15.19 20.99
CA TRP A 72 47.28 -15.93 19.77
C TRP A 72 47.91 -17.29 20.10
N ARG A 73 47.34 -18.40 19.59
CA ARG A 73 48.07 -19.64 19.31
C ARG A 73 47.42 -20.38 18.14
N ALA A 74 48.24 -20.63 17.14
CA ALA A 74 48.01 -21.51 16.01
C ALA A 74 48.11 -22.99 16.42
N GLY A 75 47.47 -23.88 15.66
CA GLY A 75 47.77 -25.33 15.60
C GLY A 75 46.57 -26.26 15.77
N ARG A 76 46.26 -27.05 14.72
CA ARG A 76 45.11 -27.97 14.53
C ARG A 76 45.17 -29.23 15.43
N PRO A 77 44.09 -30.02 15.58
CA PRO A 77 43.70 -31.01 14.56
C PRO A 77 42.19 -31.01 14.22
N ARG A 78 41.86 -31.52 13.02
CA ARG A 78 40.48 -31.71 12.54
C ARG A 78 39.77 -32.76 13.41
N GLY A 79 38.72 -32.34 14.12
CA GLY A 79 37.74 -33.23 14.75
C GLY A 79 36.84 -33.90 13.69
N PRO A 80 36.16 -35.00 14.05
CA PRO A 80 35.39 -35.81 13.11
C PRO A 80 34.26 -34.97 12.51
N ARG A 81 34.05 -35.13 11.19
CA ARG A 81 32.86 -34.63 10.51
C ARG A 81 31.64 -35.09 11.32
N SER A 82 30.90 -34.16 11.89
CA SER A 82 29.51 -34.40 12.26
C SER A 82 28.80 -34.78 10.97
N THR A 83 28.59 -36.09 10.79
CA THR A 83 27.54 -36.59 9.90
C THR A 83 26.28 -35.83 10.29
N MET A 84 25.74 -35.02 9.37
CA MET A 84 24.35 -34.60 9.49
C MET A 84 23.54 -35.88 9.56
N THR A 85 23.14 -36.27 10.76
CA THR A 85 21.99 -37.13 10.92
C THR A 85 20.84 -36.31 10.38
N ASN A 86 20.44 -36.59 9.14
CA ASN A 86 19.13 -36.19 8.65
C ASN A 86 18.14 -36.77 9.66
N GLU A 87 17.66 -35.95 10.59
CA GLU A 87 16.53 -36.28 11.44
C GLU A 87 15.35 -36.49 10.49
N LEU A 88 15.11 -37.76 10.16
CA LEU A 88 13.97 -38.17 9.37
C LEU A 88 12.79 -38.31 10.34
N ASP A 89 12.08 -37.21 10.53
CA ASP A 89 10.89 -37.17 11.38
C ASP A 89 9.68 -37.63 10.55
N ILE A 90 9.27 -38.89 10.72
CA ILE A 90 8.13 -39.49 10.01
C ILE A 90 6.91 -39.43 10.93
N PHE A 91 5.99 -38.50 10.65
CA PHE A 91 4.66 -38.49 11.25
C PHE A 91 3.63 -39.00 10.25
N VAL A 92 2.96 -40.12 10.58
CA VAL A 92 1.84 -40.65 9.80
C VAL A 92 0.55 -40.22 10.47
N GLY A 93 -0.12 -39.21 9.90
CA GLY A 93 -1.41 -38.72 10.37
C GLY A 93 -2.36 -38.43 9.21
N ASN A 94 -3.66 -38.36 9.50
CA ASN A 94 -4.66 -38.01 8.51
C ASN A 94 -4.45 -36.57 8.02
N THR A 95 -4.48 -36.37 6.70
CA THR A 95 -4.46 -35.03 6.11
C THR A 95 -5.59 -34.20 6.69
N THR A 96 -5.27 -32.99 7.18
CA THR A 96 -6.30 -32.07 7.66
C THR A 96 -7.15 -31.63 6.48
N LEU A 97 -8.40 -32.12 6.44
CA LEU A 97 -9.36 -31.72 5.43
C LEU A 97 -9.86 -30.31 5.73
N ILE A 98 -9.81 -29.46 4.72
CA ILE A 98 -10.28 -28.08 4.78
C ILE A 98 -11.21 -27.87 3.60
N ASP A 99 -12.48 -27.62 3.89
CA ASP A 99 -13.48 -27.13 2.95
C ASP A 99 -13.24 -25.64 2.68
N GLU A 100 -12.92 -25.31 1.42
CA GLU A 100 -12.59 -23.96 0.97
C GLU A 100 -13.80 -23.01 1.01
N ASP A 101 -15.01 -23.51 0.76
CA ASP A 101 -16.23 -22.70 0.82
C ASP A 101 -16.55 -22.32 2.26
N VAL A 102 -16.41 -23.27 3.20
CA VAL A 102 -16.57 -23.00 4.63
C VAL A 102 -15.48 -22.04 5.12
N TYR A 103 -14.25 -22.20 4.61
CA TYR A 103 -13.15 -21.27 4.92
C TYR A 103 -13.44 -19.86 4.44
N ARG A 104 -13.93 -19.69 3.20
CA ARG A 104 -14.36 -18.39 2.68
C ARG A 104 -15.45 -17.77 3.55
N LEU A 105 -16.48 -18.53 3.95
CA LEU A 105 -17.56 -18.02 4.81
C LEU A 105 -17.05 -17.58 6.20
N TRP A 106 -16.09 -18.32 6.76
CA TRP A 106 -15.42 -17.92 8.01
C TRP A 106 -14.62 -16.62 7.84
N LEU A 107 -13.87 -16.50 6.75
CA LEU A 107 -13.15 -15.29 6.38
C LEU A 107 -14.10 -14.11 6.19
N ASP A 108 -15.22 -14.31 5.50
CA ASP A 108 -16.24 -13.29 5.29
C ASP A 108 -16.98 -12.93 6.58
N GLY A 109 -16.68 -13.59 7.71
CA GLY A 109 -17.13 -13.21 9.04
C GLY A 109 -18.50 -13.76 9.41
N TYR A 110 -19.05 -14.68 8.63
CA TYR A 110 -20.33 -15.32 8.91
C TYR A 110 -20.24 -16.19 10.17
N SER A 111 -21.30 -16.18 10.99
CA SER A 111 -21.40 -17.12 12.11
C SER A 111 -21.59 -18.55 11.59
N VAL A 112 -21.39 -19.56 12.45
CA VAL A 112 -21.67 -20.97 12.10
C VAL A 112 -23.12 -21.11 11.61
N SER A 113 -24.08 -20.45 12.26
CA SER A 113 -25.49 -20.50 11.87
C SER A 113 -25.73 -19.89 10.48
N ASP A 114 -25.14 -18.74 10.19
CA ASP A 114 -25.30 -18.06 8.91
C ASP A 114 -24.63 -18.87 7.78
N ALA A 115 -23.44 -19.40 8.05
CA ALA A 115 -22.69 -20.23 7.10
C ALA A 115 -23.45 -21.52 6.77
N VAL A 116 -24.04 -22.19 7.76
CA VAL A 116 -24.93 -23.35 7.53
C VAL A 116 -26.11 -22.93 6.67
N GLY A 117 -26.78 -21.81 6.98
CA GLY A 117 -27.89 -21.30 6.18
C GLY A 117 -27.51 -21.04 4.71
N LEU A 118 -26.33 -20.49 4.47
CA LEU A 118 -25.80 -20.26 3.11
C LEU A 118 -25.46 -21.57 2.39
N ARG A 119 -24.83 -22.54 3.08
CA ARG A 119 -24.53 -23.87 2.52
C ARG A 119 -25.80 -24.68 2.20
N VAL A 120 -26.86 -24.54 3.00
CA VAL A 120 -28.16 -25.17 2.68
C VAL A 120 -28.72 -24.58 1.39
N ARG A 121 -28.68 -23.25 1.22
CA ARG A 121 -29.19 -22.56 0.02
C ARG A 121 -28.37 -22.87 -1.24
N SER A 122 -27.12 -23.30 -1.11
CA SER A 122 -26.31 -23.72 -2.26
C SER A 122 -26.65 -25.13 -2.77
N GLY A 123 -27.59 -25.83 -2.14
CA GLY A 123 -28.02 -27.18 -2.56
C GLY A 123 -27.08 -28.31 -2.12
N ILE A 124 -26.16 -28.05 -1.16
CA ILE A 124 -25.16 -29.07 -0.76
C ILE A 124 -25.80 -30.34 -0.17
N LEU A 125 -26.96 -30.20 0.49
CA LEU A 125 -27.69 -31.33 1.07
C LEU A 125 -28.22 -32.27 0.00
N GLU A 126 -28.68 -31.74 -1.14
CA GLU A 126 -29.16 -32.53 -2.28
C GLU A 126 -28.01 -33.27 -2.99
N GLN A 127 -26.83 -32.64 -3.04
CA GLN A 127 -25.64 -33.22 -3.66
C GLN A 127 -25.01 -34.33 -2.80
N THR A 128 -25.03 -34.17 -1.48
CA THR A 128 -24.33 -35.08 -0.55
C THR A 128 -25.25 -36.12 0.09
N GLY A 129 -26.56 -35.92 0.04
CA GLY A 129 -27.54 -36.73 0.78
C GLY A 129 -27.45 -36.56 2.31
N ALA A 130 -26.69 -35.58 2.79
CA ALA A 130 -26.50 -35.33 4.21
C ALA A 130 -27.74 -34.67 4.85
N THR A 131 -27.89 -34.81 6.16
CA THR A 131 -28.92 -34.09 6.91
C THR A 131 -28.42 -32.70 7.33
N ALA A 132 -29.34 -31.78 7.58
CA ALA A 132 -29.00 -30.44 8.07
C ALA A 132 -28.19 -30.47 9.39
N GLY A 133 -28.46 -31.44 10.27
CA GLY A 133 -27.71 -31.63 11.52
C GLY A 133 -26.25 -32.05 11.28
N VAL A 134 -26.01 -32.92 10.30
CA VAL A 134 -24.65 -33.32 9.89
C VAL A 134 -23.90 -32.13 9.30
N LEU A 135 -24.53 -31.35 8.42
CA LEU A 135 -23.94 -30.14 7.85
C LEU A 135 -23.58 -29.10 8.92
N GLN A 136 -24.43 -28.95 9.94
CA GLN A 136 -24.17 -28.05 11.07
C GLN A 136 -22.95 -28.50 11.88
N SER A 137 -22.87 -29.78 12.22
CA SER A 137 -21.70 -30.34 12.93
C SER A 137 -20.42 -30.17 12.11
N ASP A 138 -20.46 -30.52 10.82
CA ASP A 138 -19.34 -30.37 9.90
C ASP A 138 -18.85 -28.92 9.81
N THR A 139 -19.78 -27.96 9.66
CA THR A 139 -19.44 -26.53 9.63
C THR A 139 -18.80 -26.08 10.95
N MET A 140 -19.34 -26.55 12.08
CA MET A 140 -18.83 -26.21 13.41
C MET A 140 -17.41 -26.74 13.64
N ASP A 141 -17.12 -27.96 13.19
CA ASP A 141 -15.81 -28.58 13.33
C ASP A 141 -14.77 -27.91 12.42
N HIS A 142 -15.13 -27.53 11.20
CA HIS A 142 -14.30 -26.67 10.35
C HIS A 142 -13.96 -25.34 11.02
N TYR A 143 -14.97 -24.65 11.59
CA TYR A 143 -14.75 -23.40 12.29
C TYR A 143 -13.78 -23.57 13.47
N ARG A 144 -13.93 -24.64 14.28
CA ARG A 144 -12.99 -24.93 15.38
C ARG A 144 -11.55 -25.08 14.86
N THR A 145 -11.36 -25.84 13.79
CA THR A 145 -10.06 -26.00 13.12
C THR A 145 -9.50 -24.66 12.65
N PHE A 146 -10.32 -23.79 12.04
CA PHE A 146 -9.86 -22.48 11.56
C PHE A 146 -9.40 -21.57 12.70
N HIS A 147 -10.06 -21.59 13.86
CA HIS A 147 -9.62 -20.80 15.03
C HIS A 147 -8.28 -21.31 15.58
N MET A 148 -8.02 -22.62 15.49
CA MET A 148 -6.70 -23.17 15.85
C MET A 148 -5.62 -22.75 14.83
N LEU A 149 -5.95 -22.74 13.54
CA LEU A 149 -5.04 -22.33 12.45
C LEU A 149 -4.78 -20.82 12.44
N GLU A 150 -5.71 -19.98 12.90
CA GLU A 150 -5.61 -18.52 12.86
C GLU A 150 -4.31 -17.99 13.50
N ARG A 151 -3.89 -18.59 14.62
CA ARG A 151 -2.64 -18.23 15.29
C ARG A 151 -1.40 -18.52 14.43
N LEU A 152 -1.45 -19.54 13.60
CA LEU A 152 -0.38 -19.90 12.67
C LEU A 152 -0.41 -18.99 11.43
N LEU A 153 -1.60 -18.60 10.96
CA LEU A 153 -1.77 -17.65 9.85
C LEU A 153 -1.26 -16.24 10.20
N HIS A 154 -1.22 -15.88 11.48
CA HIS A 154 -0.55 -14.65 11.93
C HIS A 154 0.96 -14.66 11.70
N ALA A 155 1.59 -15.82 11.60
CA ALA A 155 3.02 -15.95 11.34
C ALA A 155 3.23 -17.09 10.32
N PRO A 156 3.02 -16.84 9.01
CA PRO A 156 2.99 -17.87 7.97
C PRO A 156 4.18 -18.84 7.98
N PRO A 157 5.43 -18.43 8.28
CA PRO A 157 6.55 -19.37 8.44
C PRO A 157 6.31 -20.44 9.52
N LYS A 158 5.54 -20.17 10.57
CA LYS A 158 5.20 -21.17 11.61
C LYS A 158 4.20 -22.21 11.12
N LEU A 159 3.38 -21.88 10.12
CA LEU A 159 2.47 -22.85 9.49
C LEU A 159 3.23 -23.91 8.68
N LEU A 160 4.39 -23.53 8.10
CA LEU A 160 5.25 -24.46 7.36
C LEU A 160 5.92 -25.49 8.28
N HIS A 161 6.34 -25.08 9.47
CA HIS A 161 7.19 -25.89 10.36
C HIS A 161 6.42 -26.64 11.46
N GLN A 162 5.12 -26.43 11.58
CA GLN A 162 4.31 -27.11 12.60
C GLN A 162 3.96 -28.55 12.17
N LEU A 163 3.88 -29.46 13.14
CA LEU A 163 3.60 -30.89 12.92
C LEU A 163 2.16 -31.30 13.28
N VAL A 164 1.37 -30.38 13.86
CA VAL A 164 0.03 -30.64 14.39
C VAL A 164 -1.00 -30.85 13.28
N PHE A 165 -0.94 -30.02 12.24
CA PHE A 165 -1.82 -30.06 11.09
C PHE A 165 -1.07 -30.58 9.88
N GLN A 166 -1.49 -31.73 9.36
CA GLN A 166 -0.94 -32.30 8.15
C GLN A 166 -1.62 -31.65 6.93
N ILE A 167 -1.12 -30.48 6.53
CA ILE A 167 -1.66 -29.69 5.42
C ILE A 167 -0.64 -29.66 4.28
N PRO A 168 -0.99 -30.09 3.05
CA PRO A 168 -0.10 -30.02 1.89
C PRO A 168 0.39 -28.59 1.61
N PRO A 169 1.63 -28.38 1.12
CA PRO A 169 2.18 -27.05 0.87
C PRO A 169 1.31 -26.16 -0.02
N SER A 170 0.69 -26.72 -1.05
CA SER A 170 -0.24 -25.98 -1.93
C SER A 170 -1.46 -25.45 -1.18
N ARG A 171 -2.01 -26.23 -0.25
CA ARG A 171 -3.12 -25.81 0.61
C ARG A 171 -2.66 -24.80 1.66
N GLN A 172 -1.45 -24.92 2.20
CA GLN A 172 -0.90 -23.90 3.11
C GLN A 172 -0.82 -22.53 2.42
N ALA A 173 -0.27 -22.49 1.20
CA ALA A 173 -0.20 -21.28 0.39
C ALA A 173 -1.59 -20.69 0.13
N LEU A 174 -2.57 -21.52 -0.24
CA LEU A 174 -3.96 -21.07 -0.43
C LEU A 174 -4.55 -20.45 0.84
N LEU A 175 -4.38 -21.10 2.00
CA LEU A 175 -4.92 -20.59 3.27
C LEU A 175 -4.30 -19.24 3.63
N ILE A 176 -2.98 -19.11 3.48
CA ILE A 176 -2.26 -17.87 3.73
C ILE A 176 -2.76 -16.78 2.78
N GLU A 177 -2.76 -17.04 1.47
CA GLU A 177 -3.18 -16.08 0.45
C GLU A 177 -4.61 -15.58 0.71
N ARG A 178 -5.55 -16.49 0.99
CA ARG A 178 -6.95 -16.14 1.27
C ARG A 178 -7.14 -15.42 2.60
N TYR A 179 -6.34 -15.75 3.62
CA TYR A 179 -6.41 -15.08 4.92
C TYR A 179 -5.99 -13.61 4.83
N TYR A 180 -4.93 -13.33 4.05
CA TYR A 180 -4.42 -11.98 3.81
C TYR A 180 -5.14 -11.26 2.67
N ALA A 181 -5.92 -11.95 1.85
CA ALA A 181 -6.81 -11.29 0.89
C ALA A 181 -7.78 -10.32 1.62
N PHE A 182 -8.05 -9.21 0.94
CA PHE A 182 -8.86 -8.12 1.44
C PHE A 182 -9.82 -7.61 0.37
N ASP A 183 -10.81 -6.85 0.80
CA ASP A 183 -11.79 -6.21 -0.07
C ASP A 183 -11.31 -4.80 -0.46
N GLU A 184 -11.30 -4.49 -1.76
CA GLU A 184 -10.82 -3.20 -2.25
C GLU A 184 -11.67 -2.02 -1.75
N ALA A 185 -12.98 -2.20 -1.56
CA ALA A 185 -13.85 -1.15 -1.03
C ALA A 185 -13.54 -0.87 0.44
N PHE A 186 -13.21 -1.91 1.22
CA PHE A 186 -12.71 -1.74 2.58
C PHE A 186 -11.37 -0.99 2.61
N VAL A 187 -10.39 -1.43 1.82
CA VAL A 187 -9.07 -0.79 1.78
C VAL A 187 -9.17 0.66 1.36
N ARG A 188 -10.01 0.97 0.38
CA ARG A 188 -10.21 2.34 -0.10
C ARG A 188 -10.61 3.32 1.01
N GLU A 189 -11.36 2.87 2.01
CA GLU A 189 -11.80 3.67 3.16
C GLU A 189 -10.75 3.81 4.26
N VAL A 190 -9.81 2.87 4.34
CA VAL A 190 -8.74 2.83 5.35
C VAL A 190 -7.43 3.43 4.83
N LEU A 191 -7.22 3.45 3.51
CA LEU A 191 -5.99 3.86 2.85
C LEU A 191 -5.56 5.28 3.24
N GLY A 192 -4.28 5.45 3.59
CA GLY A 192 -3.73 6.75 3.99
C GLY A 192 -4.07 7.19 5.42
N LYS A 193 -4.98 6.50 6.11
CA LYS A 193 -5.23 6.72 7.54
C LYS A 193 -4.15 6.04 8.37
N LYS A 194 -3.80 6.63 9.51
CA LYS A 194 -2.88 6.01 10.47
C LYS A 194 -3.53 4.74 11.04
N LEU A 195 -2.88 3.58 10.87
CA LEU A 195 -3.30 2.27 11.38
C LEU A 195 -3.30 2.22 12.93
N SER A 196 -4.28 2.88 13.54
CA SER A 196 -4.29 3.21 14.96
C SER A 196 -5.53 2.66 15.69
N LYS A 197 -5.57 2.81 17.02
CA LYS A 197 -6.77 2.52 17.82
C LYS A 197 -7.98 3.38 17.39
N GLY A 198 -7.75 4.56 16.80
CA GLY A 198 -8.82 5.42 16.30
C GLY A 198 -9.54 4.78 15.12
N THR A 199 -8.82 4.44 14.06
CA THR A 199 -9.36 3.77 12.87
C THR A 199 -10.05 2.45 13.20
N LYS A 200 -9.58 1.74 14.24
CA LYS A 200 -10.24 0.50 14.71
C LYS A 200 -11.66 0.75 15.24
N LYS A 201 -11.97 1.94 15.77
CA LYS A 201 -13.32 2.29 16.26
C LYS A 201 -14.27 2.60 15.11
N ASP A 202 -13.75 3.15 14.01
CA ASP A 202 -14.54 3.52 12.83
C ASP A 202 -14.89 2.32 11.94
N LEU A 203 -14.45 1.10 12.28
CA LEU A 203 -14.69 -0.09 11.47
C LEU A 203 -16.18 -0.46 11.38
N ASP A 204 -16.99 -0.11 12.37
CA ASP A 204 -18.44 -0.36 12.36
C ASP A 204 -19.12 0.50 11.27
N ASP A 205 -18.72 1.76 11.15
CA ASP A 205 -19.19 2.69 10.11
C ASP A 205 -18.71 2.26 8.72
N ILE A 206 -17.44 1.87 8.60
CA ILE A 206 -16.86 1.39 7.33
C ILE A 206 -17.54 0.09 6.89
N SER A 207 -17.82 -0.82 7.82
CA SER A 207 -18.57 -2.06 7.56
C SER A 207 -19.96 -1.75 6.98
N THR A 208 -20.68 -0.82 7.59
CA THR A 208 -22.00 -0.38 7.10
C THR A 208 -21.91 0.24 5.71
N LYS A 209 -20.87 1.07 5.47
CA LYS A 209 -20.68 1.77 4.18
C LYS A 209 -20.29 0.83 3.03
N THR A 210 -19.45 -0.17 3.30
CA THR A 210 -18.88 -1.05 2.27
C THR A 210 -19.67 -2.34 2.07
N GLY A 211 -20.51 -2.72 3.03
CA GLY A 211 -21.20 -4.01 3.04
C GLY A 211 -20.30 -5.18 3.46
N VAL A 212 -19.01 -4.95 3.71
CA VAL A 212 -18.10 -5.95 4.25
C VAL A 212 -18.44 -6.17 5.72
N THR A 213 -18.52 -7.43 6.17
CA THR A 213 -18.88 -7.71 7.56
C THR A 213 -17.84 -7.17 8.53
N LEU A 214 -18.30 -6.74 9.70
CA LEU A 214 -17.41 -6.19 10.73
C LEU A 214 -16.28 -7.14 11.14
N LYS A 215 -16.55 -8.45 11.21
CA LYS A 215 -15.52 -9.44 11.53
C LYS A 215 -14.44 -9.50 10.44
N SER A 216 -14.84 -9.48 9.16
CA SER A 216 -13.90 -9.42 8.03
C SER A 216 -13.09 -8.11 8.03
N CYS A 217 -13.75 -6.96 8.24
CA CYS A 217 -13.08 -5.66 8.39
C CYS A 217 -12.00 -5.69 9.49
N ARG A 218 -12.31 -6.28 10.65
CA ARG A 218 -11.34 -6.43 11.76
C ARG A 218 -10.16 -7.31 11.38
N ARG A 219 -10.39 -8.45 10.71
CA ARG A 219 -9.31 -9.34 10.21
C ARG A 219 -8.39 -8.58 9.26
N GLN A 220 -8.97 -7.97 8.23
CA GLN A 220 -8.22 -7.24 7.20
C GLN A 220 -7.39 -6.10 7.83
N PHE A 221 -7.99 -5.31 8.74
CA PHE A 221 -7.29 -4.24 9.45
C PHE A 221 -6.14 -4.76 10.34
N ASP A 222 -6.37 -5.84 11.09
CA ASP A 222 -5.35 -6.43 11.94
C ASP A 222 -4.23 -7.09 11.08
N ASN A 223 -4.53 -7.59 9.88
CA ASN A 223 -3.53 -8.02 8.89
C ASN A 223 -2.69 -6.84 8.39
N PHE A 224 -3.29 -5.72 8.00
CA PHE A 224 -2.53 -4.51 7.59
C PHE A 224 -1.58 -4.06 8.67
N LYS A 225 -2.05 -4.00 9.92
CA LYS A 225 -1.20 -3.66 11.06
C LYS A 225 -0.05 -4.64 11.26
N ARG A 226 -0.29 -5.94 11.06
CA ARG A 226 0.72 -6.97 11.24
C ARG A 226 1.80 -6.85 10.19
N VAL A 227 1.41 -6.69 8.92
CA VAL A 227 2.35 -6.47 7.81
C VAL A 227 3.14 -5.19 8.04
N PHE A 228 2.45 -4.07 8.27
CA PHE A 228 3.07 -2.77 8.55
C PHE A 228 4.12 -2.86 9.66
N LYS A 229 3.78 -3.47 10.81
CA LYS A 229 4.71 -3.58 11.94
C LYS A 229 5.95 -4.41 11.63
N VAL A 230 5.81 -5.47 10.83
CA VAL A 230 6.96 -6.33 10.49
C VAL A 230 7.88 -5.60 9.53
N VAL A 231 7.34 -4.90 8.53
CA VAL A 231 8.14 -4.34 7.44
C VAL A 231 8.59 -2.89 7.67
N GLU A 232 7.97 -2.15 8.59
CA GLU A 232 8.35 -0.76 8.89
C GLU A 232 9.78 -0.62 9.45
N GLU A 233 10.32 -1.68 10.05
CA GLU A 233 11.67 -1.73 10.61
C GLU A 233 12.67 -2.48 9.70
N MET A 234 12.23 -2.94 8.53
CA MET A 234 13.04 -3.75 7.61
C MET A 234 13.68 -2.92 6.51
N ARG A 235 14.86 -3.35 6.09
CA ARG A 235 15.64 -2.76 4.99
C ARG A 235 15.33 -3.46 3.67
N GLY A 236 15.58 -2.76 2.56
CA GLY A 236 15.41 -3.31 1.21
C GLY A 236 13.96 -3.35 0.72
N SER A 237 13.74 -4.11 -0.36
CA SER A 237 12.47 -4.19 -1.10
C SER A 237 11.30 -4.51 -0.19
N LEU A 238 10.34 -3.58 -0.15
CA LEU A 238 9.11 -3.75 0.62
C LEU A 238 8.32 -4.98 0.17
N VAL A 239 8.28 -5.23 -1.14
CA VAL A 239 7.59 -6.39 -1.74
C VAL A 239 8.29 -7.69 -1.30
N ASP A 240 9.62 -7.76 -1.42
CA ASP A 240 10.38 -8.97 -1.08
C ASP A 240 10.26 -9.29 0.42
N ASN A 241 10.34 -8.26 1.27
CA ASN A 241 10.15 -8.40 2.72
C ASN A 241 8.77 -8.96 3.05
N ILE A 242 7.72 -8.50 2.37
CA ILE A 242 6.35 -9.03 2.56
C ILE A 242 6.27 -10.48 2.08
N GLN A 243 6.82 -10.80 0.90
CA GLN A 243 6.79 -12.17 0.37
C GLN A 243 7.54 -13.14 1.28
N GLN A 244 8.71 -12.78 1.77
CA GLN A 244 9.53 -13.66 2.62
C GLN A 244 8.91 -13.88 4.00
N HIS A 245 8.33 -12.85 4.61
CA HIS A 245 7.78 -12.95 5.97
C HIS A 245 6.34 -13.45 6.02
N PHE A 246 5.54 -13.19 4.98
CA PHE A 246 4.13 -13.55 4.93
C PHE A 246 3.78 -14.61 3.89
N LEU A 247 4.72 -15.00 3.02
CA LEU A 247 4.53 -16.04 2.00
C LEU A 247 3.38 -15.74 1.04
N LEU A 248 3.18 -14.46 0.73
CA LEU A 248 2.14 -13.98 -0.17
C LEU A 248 2.59 -14.03 -1.64
N SER A 249 1.61 -14.11 -2.55
CA SER A 249 1.89 -13.92 -3.97
C SER A 249 2.49 -12.54 -4.27
N ASP A 250 3.23 -12.41 -5.37
CA ASP A 250 3.82 -11.14 -5.83
C ASP A 250 2.76 -10.03 -5.93
N ARG A 251 1.61 -10.34 -6.53
CA ARG A 251 0.50 -9.39 -6.66
C ARG A 251 0.01 -8.90 -5.30
N LEU A 252 -0.30 -9.82 -4.38
CA LEU A 252 -0.83 -9.44 -3.07
C LEU A 252 0.23 -8.70 -2.23
N ALA A 253 1.50 -9.09 -2.36
CA ALA A 253 2.61 -8.40 -1.71
C ALA A 253 2.78 -6.96 -2.22
N ARG A 254 2.66 -6.70 -3.53
CA ARG A 254 2.64 -5.33 -4.09
C ARG A 254 1.48 -4.50 -3.57
N ASP A 255 0.28 -5.08 -3.50
CA ASP A 255 -0.87 -4.37 -2.97
C ASP A 255 -0.70 -4.04 -1.48
N TYR A 256 -0.13 -4.95 -0.69
CA TYR A 256 0.23 -4.68 0.71
C TYR A 256 1.35 -3.63 0.83
N ALA A 257 2.34 -3.65 -0.06
CA ALA A 257 3.39 -2.64 -0.12
C ALA A 257 2.79 -1.24 -0.35
N ALA A 258 1.83 -1.13 -1.28
CA ALA A 258 1.09 0.11 -1.50
C ALA A 258 0.34 0.60 -0.25
N ILE A 259 -0.35 -0.31 0.46
CA ILE A 259 -1.06 0.01 1.71
C ILE A 259 -0.10 0.52 2.78
N VAL A 260 1.05 -0.15 2.96
CA VAL A 260 2.07 0.23 3.93
C VAL A 260 2.68 1.58 3.58
N PHE A 261 3.05 1.79 2.32
CA PHE A 261 3.60 3.04 1.82
C PHE A 261 2.64 4.22 2.04
N PHE A 262 1.35 4.02 1.76
CA PHE A 262 0.32 5.03 2.00
C PHE A 262 0.09 5.31 3.48
N ALA A 263 0.08 4.27 4.32
CA ALA A 263 -0.09 4.41 5.76
C ALA A 263 1.10 5.17 6.41
N ASN A 264 2.32 4.93 5.93
CA ASN A 264 3.53 5.60 6.43
C ASN A 264 3.52 7.09 6.07
N ASN A 265 3.33 7.40 4.79
CA ASN A 265 3.36 8.78 4.27
C ASN A 265 2.06 9.57 4.55
N ARG A 266 0.99 8.88 4.95
CA ARG A 266 -0.33 9.45 5.31
C ARG A 266 -0.94 10.29 4.18
N PHE A 267 -0.91 9.78 2.95
CA PHE A 267 -1.56 10.44 1.82
C PHE A 267 -3.06 10.63 2.07
N GLU A 268 -3.57 11.80 1.71
CA GLU A 268 -5.00 12.13 1.77
C GLU A 268 -5.72 11.48 0.59
N THR A 269 -6.56 10.48 0.88
CA THR A 269 -7.33 9.74 -0.13
C THR A 269 -8.84 9.93 0.05
N GLY A 270 -9.31 10.56 1.14
CA GLY A 270 -10.71 10.59 1.55
C GLY A 270 -11.50 11.80 1.05
N LYS A 271 -10.85 12.76 0.36
CA LYS A 271 -11.54 13.96 -0.16
C LYS A 271 -12.56 13.58 -1.24
N LYS A 272 -13.68 14.30 -1.29
CA LYS A 272 -14.75 14.10 -2.29
C LYS A 272 -14.23 14.06 -3.73
N LYS A 273 -13.28 14.92 -4.05
CA LYS A 273 -12.67 14.99 -5.39
C LYS A 273 -11.86 13.76 -5.78
N LEU A 274 -11.54 12.86 -4.84
CA LEU A 274 -10.80 11.62 -5.08
C LEU A 274 -11.70 10.39 -5.03
N GLN A 275 -13.01 10.56 -4.81
CA GLN A 275 -13.94 9.42 -4.65
C GLN A 275 -14.11 8.58 -5.91
N TYR A 276 -13.83 9.15 -7.08
CA TYR A 276 -13.87 8.42 -8.35
C TYR A 276 -12.69 7.46 -8.54
N LEU A 277 -11.64 7.58 -7.72
CA LEU A 277 -10.45 6.71 -7.78
C LEU A 277 -10.65 5.46 -6.93
N SER A 278 -10.32 4.31 -7.52
CA SER A 278 -10.33 2.99 -6.87
C SER A 278 -9.05 2.75 -6.06
N PHE A 279 -9.01 1.65 -5.29
CA PHE A 279 -7.76 1.20 -4.66
C PHE A 279 -6.69 0.91 -5.70
N GLY A 280 -7.03 0.22 -6.80
CA GLY A 280 -6.09 -0.11 -7.87
C GLY A 280 -5.39 1.11 -8.47
N ASP A 281 -6.11 2.24 -8.61
CA ASP A 281 -5.52 3.49 -9.11
C ASP A 281 -4.45 4.02 -8.15
N PHE A 282 -4.71 3.98 -6.83
CA PHE A 282 -3.72 4.38 -5.83
C PHE A 282 -2.57 3.38 -5.71
N ALA A 283 -2.84 2.08 -5.81
CA ALA A 283 -1.82 1.04 -5.77
C ALA A 283 -0.84 1.19 -6.93
N PHE A 284 -1.34 1.47 -8.14
CA PHE A 284 -0.52 1.78 -9.30
C PHE A 284 0.38 3.01 -9.06
N CYS A 285 -0.17 4.11 -8.52
CA CYS A 285 0.64 5.27 -8.16
C CYS A 285 1.65 4.96 -7.05
N ALA A 286 1.30 4.13 -6.07
CA ALA A 286 2.19 3.69 -5.01
C ALA A 286 3.39 2.96 -5.58
N GLU A 287 3.15 2.01 -6.48
CA GLU A 287 4.21 1.23 -7.14
C GLU A 287 5.18 2.13 -7.88
N LEU A 288 4.67 3.08 -8.67
CA LEU A 288 5.53 4.05 -9.34
C LEU A 288 6.32 4.92 -8.36
N MET A 289 5.72 5.37 -7.26
CA MET A 289 6.43 6.17 -6.25
C MET A 289 7.47 5.34 -5.50
N ILE A 290 7.19 4.08 -5.16
CA ILE A 290 8.16 3.18 -4.53
C ILE A 290 9.33 2.94 -5.48
N GLN A 291 9.06 2.63 -6.75
CA GLN A 291 10.11 2.35 -7.73
C GLN A 291 10.94 3.55 -8.16
N ASN A 292 10.48 4.78 -7.90
CA ASN A 292 11.15 5.97 -8.43
C ASN A 292 11.54 7.00 -7.37
N TRP A 293 10.88 7.05 -6.21
CA TRP A 293 11.02 8.13 -5.24
C TRP A 293 11.49 7.67 -3.86
N THR A 294 11.72 6.37 -3.63
CA THR A 294 12.32 5.86 -2.38
C THR A 294 13.82 5.67 -2.52
N LEU A 295 14.51 5.52 -1.39
CA LEU A 295 15.96 5.31 -1.37
C LEU A 295 16.39 4.01 -2.06
N GLY A 296 15.67 2.90 -1.85
CA GLY A 296 15.99 1.61 -2.49
C GLY A 296 15.87 1.63 -4.01
N ALA A 297 15.07 2.55 -4.56
CA ALA A 297 15.00 2.84 -5.99
C ALA A 297 16.16 3.72 -6.50
N VAL A 298 16.79 4.52 -5.65
CA VAL A 298 17.79 5.53 -6.05
C VAL A 298 19.21 5.04 -5.87
N ASP A 299 19.48 4.21 -4.87
CA ASP A 299 20.80 3.66 -4.61
C ASP A 299 20.70 2.27 -3.98
N SER A 300 20.80 1.23 -4.82
CA SER A 300 20.68 -0.18 -4.43
C SER A 300 21.80 -0.65 -3.49
N LEU A 301 22.81 0.18 -3.24
CA LEU A 301 23.93 -0.11 -2.34
C LEU A 301 23.72 0.43 -0.92
N VAL A 302 22.66 1.23 -0.71
CA VAL A 302 22.34 1.78 0.61
C VAL A 302 21.32 0.87 1.28
N ASP A 303 21.69 0.45 2.48
CA ASP A 303 20.99 -0.51 3.33
C ASP A 303 19.76 0.16 3.99
N ASP A 304 18.90 0.81 3.20
CA ASP A 304 17.85 1.73 3.67
C ASP A 304 16.42 1.23 3.35
N MET A 305 15.42 1.89 3.97
CA MET A 305 14.03 1.43 4.03
C MET A 305 13.19 2.00 2.88
N ASP A 306 12.53 1.14 2.09
CA ASP A 306 11.62 1.53 0.98
C ASP A 306 10.29 2.17 1.41
N VAL A 307 10.11 2.38 2.71
CA VAL A 307 8.89 2.96 3.27
C VAL A 307 8.90 4.49 3.19
N ASP A 308 10.10 5.09 3.12
CA ASP A 308 10.30 6.53 3.15
C ASP A 308 10.66 7.09 1.76
N LEU A 309 10.11 8.27 1.46
CA LEU A 309 10.52 9.05 0.30
C LEU A 309 11.95 9.56 0.48
N ASP A 310 12.75 9.47 -0.59
CA ASP A 310 14.12 9.99 -0.63
C ASP A 310 14.12 11.51 -0.48
N LYS A 311 14.64 11.99 0.65
CA LYS A 311 14.69 13.41 0.98
C LYS A 311 15.65 14.19 0.09
N GLU A 312 16.71 13.57 -0.40
CA GLU A 312 17.65 14.21 -1.32
C GLU A 312 16.96 14.41 -2.67
N PHE A 313 16.35 13.36 -3.23
CA PHE A 313 15.53 13.47 -4.44
C PHE A 313 14.45 14.56 -4.31
N LEU A 314 13.68 14.58 -3.21
CA LEU A 314 12.65 15.60 -3.00
C LEU A 314 13.24 17.02 -2.87
N GLN A 315 14.47 17.15 -2.38
CA GLN A 315 15.16 18.42 -2.29
C GLN A 315 15.63 18.90 -3.68
N ASP A 316 16.14 17.99 -4.52
CA ASP A 316 16.55 18.28 -5.90
C ASP A 316 15.36 18.76 -6.76
N LEU A 317 14.13 18.31 -6.46
CA LEU A 317 12.92 18.81 -7.15
C LEU A 317 12.70 20.33 -7.03
N LYS A 318 13.31 21.00 -6.03
CA LYS A 318 13.23 22.45 -5.90
C LYS A 318 13.97 23.18 -7.00
N ASP A 319 15.00 22.56 -7.58
CA ASP A 319 15.80 23.19 -8.63
C ASP A 319 14.99 23.36 -9.92
N LEU A 320 13.97 22.52 -10.13
CA LEU A 320 13.00 22.66 -11.22
C LEU A 320 12.25 24.00 -11.19
N LYS A 321 12.21 24.70 -10.04
CA LYS A 321 11.48 25.96 -9.89
C LYS A 321 11.96 27.05 -10.86
N VAL A 322 13.25 27.01 -11.26
CA VAL A 322 13.79 27.95 -12.26
C VAL A 322 13.01 27.92 -13.57
N LEU A 323 12.50 26.75 -13.98
CA LEU A 323 11.72 26.55 -15.21
C LEU A 323 10.46 27.42 -15.28
N VAL A 324 9.90 27.80 -14.12
CA VAL A 324 8.63 28.56 -14.05
C VAL A 324 8.78 29.95 -13.45
N THR A 325 9.89 30.25 -12.78
CA THR A 325 10.21 31.58 -12.27
C THR A 325 10.90 32.45 -13.30
N ASP A 326 11.78 31.87 -14.12
CA ASP A 326 12.36 32.55 -15.25
C ASP A 326 11.33 32.60 -16.39
N LYS A 327 10.91 33.81 -16.75
CA LYS A 327 9.89 34.03 -17.77
C LYS A 327 10.38 33.60 -19.16
N ASP A 328 11.66 33.84 -19.46
CA ASP A 328 12.22 33.59 -20.78
C ASP A 328 12.40 32.08 -20.99
N LEU A 329 12.86 31.36 -19.96
CA LEU A 329 12.90 29.90 -19.98
C LEU A 329 11.51 29.27 -20.11
N LEU A 330 10.52 29.77 -19.37
CA LEU A 330 9.13 29.28 -19.47
C LEU A 330 8.54 29.52 -20.86
N ASP A 331 8.80 30.69 -21.45
CA ASP A 331 8.33 31.03 -22.80
C ASP A 331 9.05 30.20 -23.88
N LEU A 332 10.35 29.95 -23.72
CA LEU A 332 11.09 29.05 -24.60
C LEU A 332 10.57 27.62 -24.51
N HIS A 333 10.35 27.10 -23.30
CA HIS A 333 9.78 25.76 -23.08
C HIS A 333 8.41 25.63 -23.73
N LYS A 334 7.54 26.64 -23.54
CA LYS A 334 6.24 26.71 -24.20
C LYS A 334 6.39 26.63 -25.71
N SER A 335 7.29 27.43 -26.29
CA SER A 335 7.52 27.48 -27.75
C SER A 335 7.94 26.12 -28.32
N LEU A 336 8.88 25.43 -27.66
CA LEU A 336 9.36 24.10 -28.07
C LEU A 336 8.23 23.06 -28.06
N VAL A 337 7.45 23.04 -26.98
CA VAL A 337 6.32 22.10 -26.83
C VAL A 337 5.23 22.41 -27.87
N CYS A 338 4.86 23.69 -28.03
CA CYS A 338 3.84 24.10 -29.00
C CYS A 338 4.26 23.79 -30.44
N THR A 339 5.52 24.03 -30.80
CA THR A 339 6.06 23.70 -32.13
C THR A 339 5.95 22.20 -32.40
N THR A 340 6.26 21.37 -31.40
CA THR A 340 6.25 19.91 -31.55
C THR A 340 4.84 19.33 -31.63
N LEU A 341 3.88 19.94 -30.92
CA LEU A 341 2.50 19.46 -30.79
C LEU A 341 1.51 20.09 -31.78
N ARG A 342 1.91 21.14 -32.50
CA ARG A 342 1.05 21.82 -33.49
C ARG A 342 0.55 20.81 -34.54
N GLY A 343 -0.76 20.77 -34.73
CA GLY A 343 -1.43 19.84 -35.64
C GLY A 343 -1.52 18.38 -35.16
N LYS A 344 -1.03 18.05 -33.96
CA LYS A 344 -1.06 16.68 -33.40
C LYS A 344 -2.08 16.50 -32.28
N LEU A 345 -2.58 17.60 -31.72
CA LEU A 345 -3.59 17.61 -30.66
C LEU A 345 -4.89 18.21 -31.17
N SER A 346 -6.01 17.57 -30.84
CA SER A 346 -7.34 18.15 -31.07
C SER A 346 -7.63 19.37 -30.19
N VAL A 347 -7.01 19.42 -29.00
CA VAL A 347 -7.17 20.47 -27.97
C VAL A 347 -5.96 21.41 -27.93
N PHE A 348 -5.33 21.67 -29.08
CA PHE A 348 -4.07 22.41 -29.15
C PHE A 348 -4.20 23.85 -28.61
N THR A 349 -5.27 24.56 -28.95
CA THR A 349 -5.49 25.96 -28.56
C THR A 349 -5.68 26.09 -27.04
N GLU A 350 -6.43 25.17 -26.44
CA GLU A 350 -6.65 25.07 -25.01
C GLU A 350 -5.35 24.71 -24.28
N MET A 351 -4.59 23.77 -24.83
CA MET A 351 -3.24 23.41 -24.35
C MET A 351 -2.29 24.61 -24.35
N GLU A 352 -2.21 25.33 -25.46
CA GLU A 352 -1.32 26.49 -25.59
C GLU A 352 -1.67 27.59 -24.58
N THR A 353 -2.97 27.82 -24.38
CA THR A 353 -3.49 28.82 -23.43
C THR A 353 -3.18 28.44 -21.99
N ASN A 354 -3.37 27.16 -21.64
CA ASN A 354 -3.15 26.66 -20.28
C ASN A 354 -1.70 26.26 -19.97
N PHE A 355 -0.81 26.19 -20.96
CA PHE A 355 0.55 25.68 -20.81
C PHE A 355 1.27 26.24 -19.57
N LYS A 356 1.27 27.57 -19.40
CA LYS A 356 1.95 28.21 -18.28
C LYS A 356 1.31 27.88 -16.94
N ASN A 357 -0.02 27.74 -16.90
CA ASN A 357 -0.76 27.39 -15.68
C ASN A 357 -0.48 25.94 -15.28
N LEU A 358 -0.53 25.01 -16.23
CA LEU A 358 -0.21 23.60 -16.01
C LEU A 358 1.24 23.41 -15.57
N SER A 359 2.18 24.08 -16.24
CA SER A 359 3.61 24.05 -15.90
C SER A 359 3.87 24.52 -14.48
N ARG A 360 3.31 25.68 -14.12
CA ARG A 360 3.40 26.21 -12.75
C ARG A 360 2.73 25.27 -11.76
N GLY A 361 1.60 24.67 -12.10
CA GLY A 361 0.92 23.68 -11.25
C GLY A 361 1.85 22.52 -10.88
N LEU A 362 2.41 21.84 -11.88
CA LEU A 362 3.29 20.69 -11.68
C LEU A 362 4.56 21.04 -10.92
N VAL A 363 5.28 22.08 -11.35
CA VAL A 363 6.57 22.46 -10.73
C VAL A 363 6.38 22.97 -9.30
N ASN A 364 5.30 23.72 -9.03
CA ASN A 364 5.02 24.17 -7.66
C ASN A 364 4.66 23.03 -6.73
N ILE A 365 3.92 22.01 -7.19
CA ILE A 365 3.67 20.78 -6.42
C ILE A 365 5.02 20.13 -6.08
N ALA A 366 5.83 19.83 -7.10
CA ALA A 366 7.13 19.17 -6.95
C ALA A 366 8.04 19.90 -5.96
N SER A 367 8.18 21.23 -6.09
CA SER A 367 9.06 22.05 -5.24
C SER A 367 8.66 22.08 -3.76
N LYS A 368 7.42 21.69 -3.43
CA LYS A 368 6.90 21.68 -2.06
C LYS A 368 6.94 20.31 -1.40
N LEU A 369 7.22 19.24 -2.14
CA LEU A 369 7.19 17.86 -1.61
C LEU A 369 8.20 17.60 -0.49
N THR A 370 9.16 18.49 -0.24
CA THR A 370 10.00 18.41 0.97
C THR A 370 9.21 18.59 2.28
N HIS A 371 7.98 19.13 2.20
CA HIS A 371 7.10 19.32 3.34
C HIS A 371 6.09 18.18 3.44
N THR A 372 6.01 17.55 4.62
CA THR A 372 5.11 16.41 4.89
C THR A 372 3.63 16.72 4.63
N LYS A 373 3.21 17.99 4.75
CA LYS A 373 1.84 18.39 4.43
C LYS A 373 1.57 18.25 2.94
N ASP A 374 2.46 18.80 2.12
CA ASP A 374 2.34 18.79 0.65
C ASP A 374 2.49 17.37 0.08
N VAL A 375 3.32 16.50 0.71
CA VAL A 375 3.32 15.06 0.40
C VAL A 375 1.94 14.45 0.64
N ARG A 376 1.35 14.71 1.81
CA ARG A 376 0.03 14.17 2.16
C ARG A 376 -1.07 14.64 1.20
N ASP A 377 -1.03 15.91 0.80
CA ASP A 377 -2.04 16.50 -0.09
C ASP A 377 -1.74 16.28 -1.59
N LEU A 378 -0.66 15.55 -1.95
CA LEU A 378 -0.19 15.35 -3.34
C LEU A 378 -1.30 15.02 -4.35
N PHE A 379 -2.13 14.00 -4.06
CA PHE A 379 -3.20 13.59 -4.97
C PHE A 379 -4.29 14.65 -5.12
N VAL A 380 -4.60 15.36 -4.03
CA VAL A 380 -5.56 16.47 -4.04
C VAL A 380 -5.04 17.61 -4.91
N ASP A 381 -3.76 17.95 -4.74
CA ASP A 381 -3.11 19.02 -5.49
C ASP A 381 -2.95 18.67 -6.98
N LEU A 382 -2.58 17.43 -7.32
CA LEU A 382 -2.54 16.98 -8.71
C LEU A 382 -3.91 17.08 -9.38
N VAL A 383 -4.97 16.69 -8.67
CA VAL A 383 -6.33 16.81 -9.19
C VAL A 383 -6.70 18.27 -9.40
N GLU A 384 -6.48 19.15 -8.42
CA GLU A 384 -6.84 20.56 -8.52
C GLU A 384 -6.03 21.34 -9.56
N LYS A 385 -4.71 21.15 -9.59
CA LYS A 385 -3.81 22.01 -10.34
C LYS A 385 -3.52 21.50 -11.74
N PHE A 386 -3.81 20.23 -12.03
CA PHE A 386 -3.51 19.63 -13.31
C PHE A 386 -4.72 18.91 -13.93
N VAL A 387 -5.35 17.97 -13.20
CA VAL A 387 -6.43 17.15 -13.78
C VAL A 387 -7.69 17.96 -14.06
N GLU A 388 -8.14 18.81 -13.13
CA GLU A 388 -9.36 19.62 -13.32
C GLU A 388 -9.24 20.64 -14.46
N PRO A 389 -8.12 21.37 -14.65
CA PRO A 389 -7.92 22.17 -15.85
C PRO A 389 -8.05 21.36 -17.14
N CYS A 390 -7.36 20.23 -17.26
CA CYS A 390 -7.45 19.35 -18.43
C CYS A 390 -8.88 18.82 -18.66
N ARG A 391 -9.57 18.45 -17.58
CA ARG A 391 -10.96 17.96 -17.64
C ARG A 391 -11.94 19.04 -18.07
N SER A 392 -11.75 20.28 -17.59
CA SER A 392 -12.62 21.42 -17.93
C SER A 392 -12.58 21.73 -19.42
N ASP A 393 -11.39 21.62 -20.02
CA ASP A 393 -11.18 21.79 -21.46
C ASP A 393 -11.36 20.47 -22.25
N ARG A 394 -11.90 19.43 -21.62
CA ARG A 394 -12.25 18.13 -22.23
C ARG A 394 -11.09 17.44 -22.95
N TRP A 395 -9.89 17.49 -22.37
CA TRP A 395 -8.74 16.83 -22.95
C TRP A 395 -8.92 15.30 -22.95
N PRO A 396 -8.72 14.63 -24.09
CA PRO A 396 -8.67 13.18 -24.11
C PRO A 396 -7.36 12.68 -23.48
N LEU A 397 -7.37 11.47 -22.93
CA LEU A 397 -6.20 10.86 -22.29
C LEU A 397 -4.97 10.84 -23.21
N SER A 398 -5.17 10.53 -24.49
CA SER A 398 -4.10 10.52 -25.50
C SER A 398 -3.41 11.89 -25.63
N SER A 399 -4.17 12.99 -25.57
CA SER A 399 -3.62 14.35 -25.60
C SER A 399 -2.83 14.69 -24.34
N VAL A 400 -3.32 14.26 -23.16
CA VAL A 400 -2.60 14.46 -21.89
C VAL A 400 -1.27 13.69 -21.90
N LEU A 401 -1.28 12.44 -22.33
CA LEU A 401 -0.06 11.62 -22.44
C LEU A 401 0.94 12.24 -23.41
N LEU A 402 0.48 12.63 -24.61
CA LEU A 402 1.36 13.24 -25.61
C LEU A 402 1.91 14.59 -25.13
N PHE A 403 1.10 15.40 -24.45
CA PHE A 403 1.55 16.62 -23.79
C PHE A 403 2.67 16.33 -22.78
N HIS A 404 2.48 15.40 -21.84
CA HIS A 404 3.50 15.05 -20.85
C HIS A 404 4.81 14.58 -21.49
N ILE A 405 4.74 13.68 -22.48
CA ILE A 405 5.92 13.18 -23.18
C ILE A 405 6.71 14.33 -23.81
N LYS A 406 6.04 15.25 -24.50
CA LYS A 406 6.71 16.39 -25.14
C LYS A 406 7.12 17.47 -24.15
N TYR A 407 6.37 17.65 -23.07
CA TYR A 407 6.71 18.55 -21.98
C TYR A 407 8.07 18.18 -21.39
N VAL A 408 8.24 16.92 -20.95
CA VAL A 408 9.48 16.42 -20.35
C VAL A 408 10.63 16.43 -21.37
N ALA A 409 10.40 15.95 -22.60
CA ALA A 409 11.45 15.91 -23.62
C ALA A 409 11.99 17.31 -23.98
N SER A 410 11.14 18.33 -23.99
CA SER A 410 11.54 19.70 -24.34
C SER A 410 12.38 20.37 -23.25
N VAL A 411 12.21 20.01 -21.97
CA VAL A 411 13.05 20.54 -20.88
C VAL A 411 14.51 20.15 -21.08
N ARG A 412 14.79 18.94 -21.60
CA ARG A 412 16.15 18.48 -21.89
C ARG A 412 16.88 19.27 -22.97
N SER A 413 16.13 20.05 -23.77
CA SER A 413 16.68 20.91 -24.81
C SER A 413 16.91 22.35 -24.34
N LEU A 414 16.63 22.66 -23.06
CA LEU A 414 16.85 23.99 -22.49
C LEU A 414 18.24 24.07 -21.87
N ASP A 415 19.01 25.09 -22.26
CA ASP A 415 20.27 25.43 -21.61
C ASP A 415 20.00 25.88 -20.16
N GLY A 416 20.50 25.13 -19.18
CA GLY A 416 20.25 25.35 -17.75
C GLY A 416 19.97 24.08 -16.93
N PHE A 417 19.71 22.94 -17.59
CA PHE A 417 19.43 21.64 -16.96
C PHE A 417 20.36 20.50 -17.43
N VAL A 418 21.56 20.82 -17.96
CA VAL A 418 22.58 19.83 -18.38
C VAL A 418 23.32 19.24 -17.18
#